data_AF-A0A1Y1LCN0-F1
#
_entry.id   AF-A0A1Y1LCN0-F1
#
_cell.length_a   1.000
_cell.length_b   1.000
_cell.length_c   1.000
_cell.angle_alpha   90.00
_cell.angle_beta   90.00
_cell.angle_gamma   90.00
#
_symmetry.space_group_name_H-M   'P 1'
#
loop_
_entity.id
_entity.type
_entity.pdbx_description
1 polymer ?
#
loop_
_entity_poly.entity_id
_entity_poly.type
_entity_poly.pdbx_seq_one_letter_code
_entity_poly.pdbx_strand_id
1 'polypeptide(L)'
;FGLAEAGFNTACISKLFPTRSHTVAAQGGINAALGNMHEDDWRWHMYDTVKGSDWLGDQDAIHYMTREAPASIIELEHYGCPFSRTEEGKIYQRAFGGQSQKYGK
;
A
#
# COMPACT_ATOMS: atom_id res chain seq x y z
N PHE A 1 -12.57 2.84 -5.65
CA PHE A 1 -14.03 2.58 -5.68
C PHE A 1 -14.36 1.07 -5.67
N GLY A 2 -15.63 0.65 -5.56
CA GLY A 2 -16.00 -0.76 -5.31
C GLY A 2 -17.38 -1.17 -5.84
N LEU A 3 -17.99 -2.21 -5.26
CA LEU A 3 -19.26 -2.80 -5.74
C LEU A 3 -20.40 -1.79 -5.93
N ALA A 4 -20.57 -0.85 -4.99
CA ALA A 4 -21.64 0.14 -5.06
C ALA A 4 -21.46 1.16 -6.21
N GLU A 5 -20.22 1.59 -6.48
CA GLU A 5 -19.94 2.50 -7.61
C GLU A 5 -20.15 1.79 -8.96
N ALA A 6 -19.85 0.49 -9.02
CA ALA A 6 -20.12 -0.35 -10.18
C ALA A 6 -21.63 -0.65 -10.39
N GLY A 7 -22.52 -0.08 -9.57
CA GLY A 7 -23.98 -0.17 -9.74
C GLY A 7 -24.65 -1.37 -9.07
N PHE A 8 -23.93 -2.13 -8.25
CA PHE A 8 -24.50 -3.30 -7.56
C PHE A 8 -25.22 -2.91 -6.27
N ASN A 9 -26.42 -3.49 -6.04
CA ASN A 9 -27.11 -3.39 -4.77
C ASN A 9 -26.34 -4.17 -3.68
N THR A 10 -25.68 -3.44 -2.78
CA THR A 10 -24.64 -3.99 -1.89
C THR A 10 -25.01 -3.81 -0.43
N ALA A 11 -24.85 -4.87 0.37
CA ALA A 11 -24.92 -4.81 1.83
C ALA A 11 -23.52 -4.99 2.44
N CYS A 12 -23.11 -4.07 3.34
CA CYS A 12 -21.88 -4.18 4.13
C CYS A 12 -22.24 -4.59 5.56
N ILE A 13 -21.92 -5.83 5.94
CA ILE A 13 -22.30 -6.40 7.24
C ILE A 13 -21.08 -6.42 8.17
N SER A 14 -21.20 -5.79 9.33
CA SER A 14 -20.15 -5.77 10.36
C SER A 14 -20.75 -5.92 11.75
N LYS A 15 -20.05 -6.65 12.63
CA LYS A 15 -20.41 -6.77 14.06
C LYS A 15 -20.03 -5.52 14.89
N LEU A 16 -19.22 -4.63 14.31
CA LEU A 16 -18.78 -3.37 14.92
C LEU A 16 -19.16 -2.20 14.02
N PHE A 17 -19.30 -1.02 14.60
CA PHE A 17 -19.33 0.21 13.82
C PHE A 17 -18.03 0.33 12.98
N PRO A 18 -18.08 0.67 11.67
CA PRO A 18 -16.94 0.50 10.76
C PRO A 18 -15.60 1.11 11.24
N THR A 19 -15.62 2.30 11.84
CA THR A 19 -14.40 2.97 12.35
C THR A 19 -13.85 2.36 13.64
N ARG A 20 -14.48 1.32 14.18
CA ARG A 20 -13.99 0.52 15.32
C ARG A 20 -13.35 -0.80 14.86
N SER A 21 -13.25 -1.05 13.56
CA SER A 21 -12.51 -2.18 13.00
C SER A 21 -11.02 -2.05 13.31
N HIS A 22 -10.29 -3.16 13.41
CA HIS A 22 -8.89 -3.14 13.85
C HIS A 22 -7.95 -2.35 12.92
N THR A 23 -8.34 -2.11 11.66
CA THR A 23 -7.66 -1.18 10.74
C THR A 23 -7.39 0.19 11.37
N VAL A 24 -8.26 0.67 12.27
CA VAL A 24 -8.08 1.96 12.96
C VAL A 24 -6.83 1.99 13.85
N ALA A 25 -6.32 0.83 14.27
CA ALA A 25 -5.15 0.71 15.14
C ALA A 25 -3.83 0.62 14.36
N ALA A 26 -3.86 0.60 13.02
CA ALA A 26 -2.64 0.60 12.22
C ALA A 26 -1.88 1.93 12.40
N GLN A 27 -0.59 1.84 12.75
CA GLN A 27 0.27 3.00 13.00
C GLN A 27 1.39 3.14 11.97
N GLY A 28 1.81 2.01 11.39
CA GLY A 28 3.06 1.90 10.67
C GLY A 28 3.11 2.76 9.39
N GLY A 29 2.06 2.67 8.59
CA GLY A 29 2.01 3.19 7.24
C GLY A 29 1.60 2.10 6.26
N ILE A 30 1.75 2.39 4.97
CA ILE A 30 1.38 1.52 3.87
C ILE A 30 2.46 1.64 2.79
N ASN A 31 2.84 0.52 2.18
CA ASN A 31 3.97 0.46 1.25
C ASN A 31 3.50 0.72 -0.19
N ALA A 32 4.21 1.61 -0.89
CA ALA A 32 4.12 1.79 -2.33
C ALA A 32 5.43 2.38 -2.85
N ALA A 33 5.90 1.90 -4.00
CA ALA A 33 7.09 2.43 -4.66
C ALA A 33 6.77 3.75 -5.39
N LEU A 34 6.49 4.81 -4.63
CA LEU A 34 6.17 6.15 -5.16
C LEU A 34 7.41 6.93 -5.61
N GLY A 35 8.58 6.60 -5.07
CA GLY A 35 9.83 7.28 -5.38
C GLY A 35 9.91 8.73 -4.85
N ASN A 36 9.19 9.06 -3.78
CA ASN A 36 9.12 10.44 -3.27
C ASN A 36 10.34 10.84 -2.41
N MET A 37 11.03 9.87 -1.80
CA MET A 37 12.21 10.12 -0.94
C MET A 37 13.54 9.78 -1.63
N HIS A 38 13.50 8.84 -2.56
CA HIS A 38 14.62 8.37 -3.37
C HIS A 38 14.03 7.65 -4.60
N GLU A 39 14.85 7.37 -5.60
CA GLU A 39 14.45 6.49 -6.71
C GLU A 39 13.93 5.15 -6.16
N ASP A 40 12.83 4.65 -6.73
CA ASP A 40 12.20 3.42 -6.29
C ASP A 40 11.55 2.70 -7.48
N ASP A 41 11.34 1.39 -7.32
CA ASP A 41 10.78 0.52 -8.35
C ASP A 41 9.89 -0.53 -7.69
N TRP A 42 8.66 -0.69 -8.19
CA TRP A 42 7.74 -1.69 -7.67
C TRP A 42 8.31 -3.11 -7.75
N ARG A 43 9.24 -3.37 -8.68
CA ARG A 43 9.95 -4.67 -8.79
C ARG A 43 10.88 -4.93 -7.61
N TRP A 44 11.43 -3.89 -6.97
CA TRP A 44 12.23 -4.03 -5.75
C TRP A 44 11.32 -4.37 -4.56
N HIS A 45 10.17 -3.71 -4.47
CA HIS A 45 9.12 -4.06 -3.51
C HIS A 45 8.62 -5.50 -3.70
N MET A 46 8.45 -5.95 -4.95
CA MET A 46 8.12 -7.34 -5.26
C MET A 46 9.19 -8.30 -4.73
N TYR A 47 10.46 -8.04 -5.02
CA TYR A 47 11.57 -8.86 -4.55
C TYR A 47 11.63 -8.96 -3.02
N ASP A 48 11.52 -7.82 -2.33
CA ASP A 48 11.49 -7.79 -0.87
C ASP A 48 10.30 -8.57 -0.30
N THR A 49 9.14 -8.50 -0.95
CA THR A 49 7.94 -9.24 -0.55
C THR A 49 8.10 -10.75 -0.76
N VAL A 50 8.62 -11.18 -1.92
CA VAL A 50 8.87 -12.61 -2.21
C VAL A 50 9.90 -13.17 -1.22
N LYS A 51 11.02 -12.46 -1.02
CA LYS A 51 12.04 -12.85 -0.04
C LYS A 51 11.49 -12.86 1.39
N GLY A 52 10.74 -11.84 1.78
CA GLY A 52 10.14 -11.72 3.11
C GLY A 52 9.06 -12.77 3.39
N SER A 53 8.41 -13.29 2.35
CA SER A 53 7.48 -14.42 2.44
C SER A 53 8.18 -15.78 2.57
N ASP A 54 9.51 -15.81 2.60
CA ASP A 54 10.33 -17.03 2.57
C ASP A 54 9.97 -17.95 1.39
N TRP A 55 9.74 -17.34 0.22
CA TRP A 55 9.31 -17.99 -1.03
C TRP A 55 8.01 -18.80 -0.95
N LEU A 56 7.25 -18.69 0.13
CA LEU A 56 5.95 -19.34 0.28
C LEU A 56 4.81 -18.52 -0.33
N GLY A 57 5.04 -17.23 -0.61
CA GLY A 57 4.04 -16.35 -1.20
C GLY A 57 3.83 -16.58 -2.69
N ASP A 58 2.56 -16.56 -3.11
CA ASP A 58 2.16 -16.65 -4.51
C ASP A 58 2.64 -15.41 -5.29
N GLN A 59 3.60 -15.62 -6.19
CA GLN A 59 4.32 -14.51 -6.82
C GLN A 59 3.49 -13.71 -7.81
N ASP A 60 2.44 -14.30 -8.39
CA ASP A 60 1.48 -13.61 -9.24
C ASP A 60 0.62 -12.61 -8.43
N ALA A 61 0.16 -13.03 -7.25
CA ALA A 61 -0.54 -12.14 -6.31
C ALA A 61 0.39 -11.04 -5.78
N ILE A 62 1.64 -11.37 -5.43
CA ILE A 62 2.63 -10.38 -4.98
C ILE A 62 2.97 -9.38 -6.09
N HIS A 63 3.13 -9.84 -7.34
CA HIS A 63 3.35 -8.98 -8.50
C HIS A 63 2.19 -8.00 -8.66
N TYR A 64 0.94 -8.48 -8.64
CA TYR A 64 -0.23 -7.61 -8.73
C TYR A 64 -0.24 -6.58 -7.61
N MET A 65 -0.12 -7.02 -6.35
CA MET A 65 -0.13 -6.14 -5.19
C MET A 65 0.92 -5.04 -5.28
N THR A 66 2.17 -5.38 -5.59
CA THR A 66 3.28 -4.42 -5.56
C THR A 66 3.25 -3.46 -6.76
N ARG A 67 2.82 -3.92 -7.93
CA ARG A 67 2.63 -3.08 -9.13
C ARG A 67 1.47 -2.10 -8.99
N GLU A 68 0.35 -2.51 -8.41
CA GLU A 68 -0.84 -1.66 -8.26
C GLU A 68 -0.76 -0.73 -7.02
N ALA A 69 0.18 -0.97 -6.10
CA ALA A 69 0.31 -0.19 -4.87
C ALA A 69 0.46 1.33 -5.11
N PRO A 70 1.32 1.84 -6.02
CA PRO A 70 1.41 3.28 -6.28
C PRO A 70 0.08 3.93 -6.66
N ALA A 71 -0.66 3.34 -7.59
CA ALA A 71 -1.96 3.85 -8.03
C ALA A 71 -2.99 3.82 -6.90
N SER A 72 -3.02 2.73 -6.12
CA SER A 72 -3.94 2.57 -4.99
C SER A 72 -3.70 3.60 -3.88
N ILE A 73 -2.43 3.94 -3.59
CA ILE A 73 -2.11 4.96 -2.59
C ILE A 73 -2.46 6.37 -3.07
N ILE A 74 -2.24 6.66 -4.36
CA ILE A 74 -2.65 7.94 -4.96
C ILE A 74 -4.18 8.07 -4.92
N GLU A 75 -4.93 6.99 -5.15
CA GLU A 75 -6.40 7.00 -5.00
C GLU A 75 -6.82 7.42 -3.57
N LEU A 76 -6.17 6.86 -2.54
CA LEU A 76 -6.43 7.24 -1.15
C LEU A 76 -6.09 8.71 -0.86
N GLU A 77 -5.01 9.22 -1.45
CA GLU A 77 -4.64 10.64 -1.32
C GLU A 77 -5.71 11.55 -1.92
N HIS A 78 -6.22 11.22 -3.10
CA HIS A 78 -7.32 11.94 -3.75
C HIS A 78 -8.65 11.84 -2.99
N TYR A 79 -8.87 10.78 -2.19
CA TYR A 79 -9.99 10.70 -1.26
C TYR A 79 -9.81 11.56 0.01
N GLY A 80 -8.65 12.22 0.16
CA GLY A 80 -8.35 13.11 1.28
C GLY A 80 -7.66 12.41 2.44
N CYS A 81 -7.04 11.24 2.23
CA CYS A 81 -6.23 10.61 3.27
C CYS A 81 -5.10 11.56 3.70
N PRO A 82 -4.99 11.91 5.01
CA PRO A 82 -4.08 12.95 5.47
C PRO A 82 -2.66 12.42 5.65
N PHE A 83 -2.00 12.05 4.54
CA PHE A 83 -0.59 11.66 4.57
C PHE A 83 0.29 12.83 5.01
N SER A 84 1.30 12.53 5.84
CA SER A 84 2.41 13.44 6.09
C SER A 84 3.11 13.80 4.79
N ARG A 85 3.74 14.98 4.75
CA ARG A 85 4.27 15.56 3.51
C ARG A 85 5.78 15.75 3.56
N THR A 86 6.41 15.64 2.40
CA THR A 86 7.78 16.11 2.18
C THR A 86 7.79 17.65 2.04
N GLU A 87 8.98 18.26 2.01
CA GLU A 87 9.11 19.70 1.74
C GLU A 87 8.54 20.12 0.38
N GLU A 88 8.51 19.18 -0.58
CA GLU A 88 7.93 19.37 -1.92
C GLU A 88 6.41 19.15 -1.96
N GLY A 89 5.77 18.83 -0.83
CA GLY A 89 4.33 18.57 -0.75
C GLY A 89 3.89 17.17 -1.22
N LYS A 90 4.84 16.28 -1.52
CA LYS A 90 4.55 14.87 -1.87
C LYS A 90 4.28 14.03 -0.62
N ILE A 91 3.72 12.84 -0.80
CA ILE A 91 3.52 11.88 0.30
C ILE A 91 4.87 11.49 0.90
N TYR A 92 5.05 11.71 2.19
CA TYR A 92 6.23 11.30 2.94
C TYR A 92 6.32 9.77 3.06
N GLN A 93 7.49 9.20 2.76
CA GLN A 93 7.78 7.78 2.94
C GLN A 93 8.88 7.62 4.01
N ARG A 94 8.80 6.57 4.82
CA ARG A 94 9.79 6.25 5.86
C ARG A 94 10.36 4.87 5.66
N ALA A 95 11.58 4.65 6.15
CA ALA A 95 12.17 3.32 6.19
C ALA A 95 11.32 2.36 7.04
N PHE A 96 11.20 1.12 6.59
CA PHE A 96 10.55 0.03 7.31
C PHE A 96 11.38 -1.25 7.21
N GLY A 97 11.13 -2.20 8.11
CA GLY A 97 11.88 -3.46 8.15
C GLY A 97 11.69 -4.28 6.86
N GLY A 98 12.79 -4.82 6.34
CA GLY A 98 12.77 -5.72 5.17
C GLY A 98 12.63 -5.02 3.81
N GLN A 99 12.82 -3.70 3.74
CA GLN A 99 12.80 -2.95 2.49
C GLN A 99 14.22 -2.65 2.00
N SER A 100 14.47 -2.82 0.72
CA SER A 100 15.77 -2.64 0.09
C SER A 100 15.68 -2.00 -1.30
N GLN A 101 16.79 -1.47 -1.79
CA GLN A 101 16.87 -0.94 -3.16
C GLN A 101 17.58 -1.95 -4.06
N LYS A 102 17.31 -1.88 -5.37
CA LYS A 102 18.06 -2.62 -6.40
C LYS A 102 18.24 -4.11 -6.09
N TYR A 103 17.18 -4.76 -5.59
CA TYR A 103 17.12 -6.18 -5.24
C TYR A 103 18.05 -6.60 -4.08
N GLY A 104 18.11 -5.79 -3.01
CA GLY A 104 18.90 -6.09 -1.81
C GLY A 104 20.34 -5.58 -1.83
N LYS A 105 20.63 -4.56 -2.65
CA LYS A 105 21.92 -3.87 -2.64
C LYS A 105 21.98 -2.76 -1.61
#